data_AF-A0A1W9UXD7-F1
#
_entry.id   AF-A0A1W9UXD7-F1
#
_cell.length_a   1.000
_cell.length_b   1.000
_cell.length_c   1.000
_cell.angle_alpha   90.00
_cell.angle_beta   90.00
_cell.angle_gamma   90.00
#
_symmetry.space_group_name_H-M   'P 1'
#
loop_
_entity.id
_entity.type
_entity.pdbx_description
1 polymer ?
#
loop_
_entity_poly.entity_id
_entity_poly.type
_entity_poly.pdbx_seq_one_letter_code
_entity_poly.pdbx_strand_id
1 'polypeptide(L)' 'TGIPVMSDEVVSYLMQAAQAVRLLGAQVVLVGITPEVAKTIIDLGVDLAAGLVTRSDLQAGIEYALGTMSLHVTTNGA' A
#
# COMPACT_ATOMS: atom_id res chain seq x y z
N THR A 1 7.23 8.40 -8.27
CA THR A 1 5.88 7.82 -8.10
C THR A 1 4.96 8.50 -9.10
N GLY A 2 4.13 7.74 -9.82
CA GLY A 2 3.77 8.06 -11.22
C GLY A 2 2.29 8.07 -11.57
N ILE A 3 1.40 8.35 -10.62
CA ILE A 3 -0.02 8.55 -10.93
C ILE A 3 -0.27 10.07 -10.96
N PRO A 4 -0.32 10.70 -12.15
CA PRO A 4 -0.41 12.15 -12.27
C PRO A 4 -1.78 12.70 -11.85
N VAL A 5 -2.85 11.90 -11.98
CA VAL A 5 -4.20 12.23 -11.51
C VAL A 5 -4.87 10.92 -11.09
N MET A 6 -5.42 10.90 -9.88
CA MET A 6 -6.19 9.79 -9.35
C MET A 6 -7.61 10.29 -9.11
N SER A 7 -8.60 9.69 -9.77
CA SER A 7 -10.00 10.01 -9.51
C SER A 7 -10.50 9.24 -8.29
N ASP A 8 -11.53 9.77 -7.63
CA ASP A 8 -12.20 9.12 -6.49
C ASP A 8 -12.66 7.69 -6.83
N GLU A 9 -13.10 7.47 -8.08
CA GLU A 9 -13.51 6.16 -8.58
C GLU A 9 -12.36 5.14 -8.60
N VAL A 10 -11.19 5.55 -9.10
CA VAL A 10 -9.99 4.68 -9.13
C VAL A 10 -9.53 4.36 -7.71
N VAL A 11 -9.58 5.34 -6.81
CA VAL A 11 -9.26 5.12 -5.39
C VAL A 11 -10.22 4.10 -4.78
N SER A 12 -11.53 4.26 -5.00
CA SER A 12 -12.54 3.32 -4.51
C SER A 12 -12.27 1.88 -4.98
N TYR A 13 -11.99 1.67 -6.27
CA TYR A 13 -11.68 0.34 -6.78
C TYR A 13 -10.39 -0.25 -6.20
N LEU A 14 -9.34 0.55 -6.01
CA LEU A 14 -8.11 0.08 -5.36
C LEU A 14 -8.36 -0.34 -3.92
N MET A 15 -9.19 0.40 -3.19
CA MET A 15 -9.54 0.05 -1.82
C MET A 15 -10.38 -1.23 -1.77
N GLN A 16 -11.33 -1.41 -2.68
CA GLN A 16 -12.07 -2.67 -2.82
C GLN A 16 -11.16 -3.85 -3.15
N ALA A 17 -10.21 -3.67 -4.08
CA ALA A 17 -9.22 -4.70 -4.40
C ALA A 17 -8.34 -5.05 -3.18
N ALA A 18 -7.89 -4.04 -2.43
CA ALA A 18 -7.11 -4.24 -1.22
C ALA A 18 -7.90 -5.03 -0.15
N GLN A 19 -9.19 -4.73 0.02
CA GLN A 19 -10.07 -5.49 0.91
C GLN A 19 -10.27 -6.93 0.46
N ALA A 20 -10.48 -7.16 -0.85
CA ALA A 20 -10.62 -8.50 -1.40
C ALA A 20 -9.36 -9.35 -1.16
N VAL A 21 -8.17 -8.78 -1.35
CA VAL A 21 -6.88 -9.46 -1.07
C VAL A 21 -6.76 -9.84 0.41
N ARG A 22 -7.23 -9.00 1.34
CA ARG A 22 -7.28 -9.34 2.77
C ARG A 22 -8.19 -10.51 3.08
N LEU A 23 -9.31 -10.64 2.37
CA LEU A 23 -10.20 -11.81 2.52
C LEU A 23 -9.53 -13.12 2.09
N LEU A 24 -8.50 -13.05 1.24
CA LEU A 24 -7.67 -14.20 0.86
C LEU A 24 -6.55 -14.51 1.87
N GLY A 25 -6.47 -13.76 2.98
CA GLY A 25 -5.44 -13.93 4.00
C GLY A 25 -4.10 -13.28 3.67
N ALA A 26 -4.05 -12.41 2.65
CA ALA A 26 -2.85 -11.67 2.27
C ALA A 26 -2.86 -10.23 2.81
N GLN A 27 -1.68 -9.71 3.12
CA GLN A 27 -1.51 -8.33 3.57
C GLN A 27 -1.19 -7.41 2.39
N VAL A 28 -1.84 -6.25 2.35
CA VAL A 28 -1.61 -5.23 1.32
C VAL A 28 -0.73 -4.11 1.90
N VAL A 29 0.30 -3.73 1.14
CA VAL A 29 1.19 -2.61 1.44
C VAL A 29 1.06 -1.57 0.32
N LEU A 30 0.53 -0.40 0.66
CA LEU A 30 0.35 0.69 -0.29
C LEU A 30 1.59 1.59 -0.25
N VAL A 31 2.18 1.89 -1.41
CA VAL A 31 3.44 2.66 -1.48
C VAL A 31 3.32 3.86 -2.39
N GLY A 32 4.03 4.94 -2.06
CA GLY A 32 4.17 6.08 -2.96
C GLY A 32 2.88 6.86 -3.21
N ILE A 33 1.94 6.85 -2.26
CA ILE A 33 0.75 7.70 -2.29
C ILE A 33 1.12 9.16 -2.06
N THR A 34 0.47 10.06 -2.79
CA THR A 34 0.60 11.50 -2.54
C THR A 34 -0.34 11.93 -1.41
N PRO A 35 -0.09 13.08 -0.75
CA PRO A 35 -1.00 13.62 0.26
C PRO A 35 -2.44 13.79 -0.23
N GLU A 36 -2.62 14.16 -1.50
CA GLU A 36 -3.94 14.33 -2.13
C GLU A 36 -4.70 13.00 -2.18
N VAL A 37 -4.04 11.93 -2.63
CA VAL A 37 -4.62 10.58 -2.67
C VAL A 37 -4.97 10.08 -1.27
N ALA A 38 -4.08 10.32 -0.29
CA ALA A 38 -4.32 9.94 1.10
C ALA A 38 -5.59 10.62 1.65
N LYS A 39 -5.81 11.90 1.31
CA LYS A 39 -7.02 12.62 1.68
C LYS A 39 -8.26 12.03 1.01
N THR A 40 -8.22 11.73 -0.29
CA THR A 40 -9.34 11.09 -0.99
C THR A 40 -9.74 9.76 -0.34
N ILE A 41 -8.77 8.94 0.08
CA ILE A 41 -9.06 7.66 0.76
C ILE A 41 -9.82 7.90 2.07
N ILE A 42 -9.43 8.92 2.85
CA ILE A 42 -10.10 9.30 4.10
C ILE A 42 -11.51 9.84 3.80
N ASP A 43 -11.66 10.70 2.81
CA ASP A 43 -12.93 11.33 2.44
C ASP A 43 -13.95 10.29 1.91
N LEU A 44 -13.48 9.21 1.27
CA LEU A 44 -14.30 8.07 0.85
C LEU A 44 -14.77 7.19 2.03
N GLY A 45 -14.38 7.51 3.26
CA GLY A 45 -14.75 6.74 4.46
C GLY A 45 -14.09 5.36 4.50
N VAL A 46 -13.02 5.15 3.73
CA VAL A 46 -12.27 3.91 3.77
C VAL A 46 -11.42 3.93 5.03
N ASP A 47 -11.80 3.11 6.00
CA ASP A 47 -11.11 3.05 7.29
C ASP A 47 -9.70 2.47 7.14
N LEU A 48 -8.72 3.36 7.01
CA LEU A 48 -7.29 3.06 7.02
C LEU A 48 -6.84 2.46 8.36
N ALA A 49 -7.60 2.66 9.44
CA ALA A 49 -7.25 2.14 10.76
C ALA A 49 -7.41 0.61 10.85
N ALA A 50 -8.13 -0.02 9.92
CA ALA A 50 -8.35 -1.47 9.88
C ALA A 50 -7.17 -2.29 9.30
N GLY A 51 -5.94 -1.76 9.37
CA GLY A 51 -4.71 -2.49 9.05
C GLY A 51 -4.20 -2.32 7.62
N LEU A 52 -4.47 -1.19 6.96
CA LEU A 52 -3.77 -0.85 5.72
C LEU A 52 -2.37 -0.33 6.06
N VAL A 53 -1.33 -0.96 5.52
CA VAL A 53 0.04 -0.50 5.72
C VAL A 53 0.46 0.41 4.57
N THR A 54 1.04 1.56 4.91
CA THR A 54 1.55 2.53 3.93
C THR A 54 3.06 2.73 4.05
N ARG A 55 3.77 2.90 2.93
CA ARG A 55 5.21 3.26 2.90
C ARG A 55 5.46 4.39 1.90
N SER A 56 6.56 5.13 2.11
CA SER A 56 6.95 6.30 1.31
C SER A 56 7.15 5.96 -0.16
N ASP A 57 7.71 4.80 -0.43
CA ASP A 57 8.14 4.35 -1.74
C ASP A 57 8.20 2.82 -1.80
N LEU A 58 8.49 2.30 -2.98
CA LEU A 58 8.56 0.87 -3.23
C LEU A 58 9.68 0.19 -2.43
N GLN A 59 10.82 0.85 -2.25
CA GLN A 59 11.94 0.27 -1.50
C GLN A 59 11.54 0.04 -0.05
N ALA A 60 11.00 1.07 0.62
CA ALA A 60 10.49 0.95 1.98
C ALA A 60 9.34 -0.08 2.09
N GLY A 61 8.55 -0.23 1.03
CA GLY A 61 7.53 -1.29 0.92
C GLY A 61 8.11 -2.70 0.94
N ILE A 62 9.13 -2.94 0.12
CA ILE A 62 9.81 -4.24 0.02
C ILE A 62 10.53 -4.56 1.33
N GLU A 63 11.28 -3.61 1.89
CA GLU A 63 11.96 -3.79 3.17
C GLU A 63 10.98 -4.17 4.29
N TYR A 64 9.81 -3.52 4.32
CA TYR A 64 8.75 -3.87 5.25
C TYR A 64 8.21 -5.28 5.03
N ALA A 65 7.89 -5.65 3.79
CA ALA A 65 7.35 -6.96 3.45
C ALA A 65 8.33 -8.10 3.76
N LEU A 66 9.63 -7.88 3.55
CA LEU A 66 10.65 -8.86 3.91
C LEU A 66 10.78 -8.99 5.44
N GLY A 67 10.75 -7.87 6.16
CA GLY A 67 10.78 -7.86 7.62
C GLY A 67 9.62 -8.63 8.27
N THR A 68 8.40 -8.55 7.72
CA THR A 68 7.26 -9.34 8.23
C THR A 68 7.40 -10.84 7.99
N MET A 69 8.20 -11.24 7.00
CA MET A 69 8.50 -12.64 6.68
C MET A 69 9.76 -13.16 7.38
N SER A 70 10.40 -12.35 8.24
CA SER A 70 11.74 -12.66 8.81
C SER A 70 12.80 -12.94 7.75
N LEU A 71 12.67 -12.28 6.60
CA LEU A 71 13.62 -12.34 5.48
C LEU A 71 14.47 -11.06 5.48
N HIS A 72 15.76 -11.20 5.19
CA HIS A 72 16.67 -10.06 5.05
C HIS A 72 17.35 -10.12 3.69
N VAL A 73 17.50 -8.96 3.04
CA VAL A 73 18.23 -8.84 1.77
C VAL A 73 19.72 -8.97 2.08
N THR A 74 20.30 -10.11 1.74
CA THR A 74 21.75 -10.27 1.70
C THR A 74 22.23 -9.90 0.30
N THR A 75 23.11 -8.90 0.17
CA THR A 75 23.83 -8.69 -1.09
C THR A 75 24.75 -9.90 -1.28
N ASN A 76 24.43 -10.77 -2.24
CA ASN A 76 25.35 -11.83 -2.63
C ASN A 76 26.50 -11.18 -3.41
N GLY A 77 27.53 -10.75 -2.66
CA GLY A 77 28.69 -10.08 -3.20
C GLY A 77 29.54 -11.05 -4.01
N ALA A 78 29.66 -10.76 -5.30
CA ALA A 78 30.86 -10.98 -6.11
C ALA A 78 31.21 -9.65 -6.77
#